data_AF-A0A7S2J5Q6-F1
#
_entry.id   AF-A0A7S2J5Q6-F1
#
_cell.length_a   1.000
_cell.length_b   1.000
_cell.length_c   1.000
_cell.angle_alpha   90.00
_cell.angle_beta   90.00
_cell.angle_gamma   90.00
#
_symmetry.space_group_name_H-M   'P 1'
#
loop_
_entity.id
_entity.type
_entity.pdbx_description
1 polymer ?
#
loop_
_entity_poly.entity_id
_entity_poly.type
_entity_poly.pdbx_seq_one_letter_code
_entity_poly.pdbx_strand_id
1 'polypeptide(L)'
;LKFANSYFRADREFVMKAVCKNHQALKFAAEELLGDFNFMVEACAAEPRALDYVQKDLKERIREESEAVRSIRRDLEQRSEELDSECSFFFMNRESFLAQSTWPKFQDLKKAGLLVEKSIRLADGVRGKYSKNMMSISHCWETSAFPDPTNTQLKAVQQYLNDHPEIELVWGDYSSMPQGDRTPRDKLEFKRMLPRINLLYLSTSVVQLVDITYPSRFWTQFESWLAMQRCTPNGLRGAKDAGDVRYQIICIHSAEDDYEGAKLRKTWQTATADFAYKVLKAEDVRVTNLSDKQAQLPKIKILDTAVIEAFKQTSELPDPQEPDQEVEEMPAEAELTGNQTTGLEQLKEKVESLEKDAERMKE
;
A
#
# COMPACT_ATOMS: atom_id res chain seq x y z
N LEU A 1 17.70 -19.09 -23.23
CA LEU A 1 16.70 -20.08 -23.69
C LEU A 1 17.24 -21.11 -24.68
N LYS A 2 18.02 -20.73 -25.71
CA LYS A 2 18.59 -21.65 -26.73
C LYS A 2 19.22 -22.95 -26.20
N PHE A 3 19.90 -22.91 -25.06
CA PHE A 3 20.59 -24.07 -24.47
C PHE A 3 19.81 -24.75 -23.33
N ALA A 4 18.64 -24.22 -22.97
CA ALA A 4 17.80 -24.81 -21.93
C ALA A 4 17.17 -26.12 -22.44
N ASN A 5 16.89 -27.06 -21.54
CA ASN A 5 16.15 -28.29 -21.89
C ASN A 5 14.67 -27.98 -22.18
N SER A 6 13.90 -28.98 -22.63
CA SER A 6 12.47 -28.82 -22.95
C SER A 6 11.64 -28.34 -21.77
N TYR A 7 11.94 -28.83 -20.55
CA TYR A 7 11.26 -28.42 -19.33
C TYR A 7 11.32 -26.91 -19.12
N PHE A 8 12.52 -26.30 -19.16
CA PHE A 8 12.68 -24.85 -19.01
C PHE A 8 12.17 -24.03 -20.21
N ARG A 9 12.04 -24.63 -21.40
CA ARG A 9 11.44 -23.96 -22.57
C ARG A 9 9.91 -23.92 -22.52
N ALA A 10 9.30 -24.79 -21.73
CA ALA A 10 7.86 -24.81 -21.46
C ALA A 10 7.50 -24.11 -20.13
N ASP A 11 8.49 -23.80 -19.30
CA ASP A 11 8.29 -23.06 -18.06
C ASP A 11 7.92 -21.59 -18.34
N ARG A 12 6.67 -21.25 -18.02
CA ARG A 12 6.09 -19.92 -18.28
C ARG A 12 6.95 -18.79 -17.69
N GLU A 13 7.36 -18.92 -16.42
CA GLU A 13 8.04 -17.87 -15.68
C GLU A 13 9.48 -17.68 -16.19
N PHE A 14 10.18 -18.79 -16.42
CA PHE A 14 11.54 -18.79 -16.95
C PHE A 14 11.59 -18.19 -18.36
N VAL A 15 10.65 -18.57 -19.22
CA VAL A 15 10.55 -18.03 -20.58
C VAL A 15 10.17 -16.54 -20.53
N MET A 16 9.20 -16.14 -19.71
CA MET A 16 8.80 -14.73 -19.59
C MET A 16 9.97 -13.84 -19.15
N LYS A 17 10.75 -14.27 -18.15
CA LYS A 17 11.99 -13.57 -17.74
C LYS A 17 12.99 -13.41 -18.89
N ALA A 18 13.09 -14.39 -19.79
CA ALA A 18 13.95 -14.30 -20.97
C ALA A 18 13.37 -13.35 -22.03
N VAL A 19 12.05 -13.38 -22.26
CA VAL A 19 11.34 -12.51 -23.21
C VAL A 19 11.44 -11.04 -22.82
N CYS A 20 11.26 -10.72 -21.55
CA CYS A 20 11.42 -9.35 -21.03
C CYS A 20 12.82 -8.75 -21.29
N LYS A 21 13.83 -9.58 -21.55
CA LYS A 21 15.18 -9.13 -21.94
C LYS A 21 15.36 -9.08 -23.45
N ASN A 22 14.73 -9.99 -24.20
CA ASN A 22 14.82 -10.06 -25.66
C ASN A 22 13.68 -10.94 -26.23
N HIS A 23 12.79 -10.36 -27.06
CA HIS A 23 11.71 -11.10 -27.76
C HIS A 23 12.19 -12.32 -28.54
N GLN A 24 13.43 -12.32 -29.05
CA GLN A 24 13.97 -13.46 -29.79
C GLN A 24 14.10 -14.73 -28.96
N ALA A 25 13.96 -14.66 -27.63
CA ALA A 25 13.81 -15.83 -26.78
C ALA A 25 12.63 -16.72 -27.23
N LEU A 26 11.54 -16.14 -27.75
CA LEU A 26 10.36 -16.88 -28.22
C LEU A 26 10.67 -17.88 -29.34
N LYS A 27 11.75 -17.70 -30.11
CA LYS A 27 12.24 -18.69 -31.10
C LYS A 27 12.52 -20.07 -30.49
N PHE A 28 12.79 -20.11 -29.18
CA PHE A 28 13.17 -21.31 -28.46
C PHE A 28 12.14 -21.73 -27.41
N ALA A 29 11.03 -21.00 -27.29
CA ALA A 29 9.95 -21.38 -26.38
C ALA A 29 9.21 -22.61 -26.92
N ALA A 30 8.57 -23.35 -26.02
CA ALA A 30 7.74 -24.49 -26.39
C ALA A 30 6.50 -24.03 -27.18
N GLU A 31 6.03 -24.83 -28.14
CA GLU A 31 4.89 -24.46 -29.00
C GLU A 31 3.62 -24.23 -28.18
N GLU A 32 3.47 -24.94 -27.06
CA GLU A 32 2.36 -24.81 -26.12
C GLU A 32 2.29 -23.39 -25.52
N LEU A 33 3.44 -22.77 -25.22
CA LEU A 33 3.48 -21.38 -24.76
C LEU A 33 3.21 -20.39 -25.89
N LEU A 34 3.71 -20.65 -27.10
CA LEU A 34 3.46 -19.80 -28.28
C LEU A 34 1.98 -19.83 -28.72
N GLY A 35 1.29 -20.94 -28.44
CA GLY A 35 -0.16 -21.09 -28.63
C GLY A 35 -1.00 -20.59 -27.45
N ASP A 36 -0.41 -20.34 -26.28
CA ASP A 36 -1.11 -19.79 -25.11
C ASP A 36 -1.38 -18.30 -25.34
N PHE A 37 -2.67 -18.00 -25.55
CA PHE A 37 -3.17 -16.67 -25.77
C PHE A 37 -2.78 -15.69 -24.65
N ASN A 38 -2.95 -16.07 -23.39
CA ASN A 38 -2.65 -15.21 -22.23
C ASN A 38 -1.14 -14.99 -22.08
N PHE A 39 -0.34 -16.03 -22.34
CA PHE A 39 1.10 -15.89 -22.37
C PHE A 39 1.55 -14.90 -23.45
N MET A 40 1.01 -15.02 -24.66
CA MET A 40 1.39 -14.15 -25.78
C MET A 40 0.89 -12.71 -25.61
N VAL A 41 -0.26 -12.48 -24.98
CA VAL A 41 -0.71 -11.13 -24.56
C VAL A 41 0.29 -10.52 -23.58
N GLU A 42 0.70 -11.26 -22.55
CA GLU A 42 1.67 -10.78 -21.55
C GLU A 42 3.05 -10.50 -22.17
N ALA A 43 3.55 -11.41 -23.01
CA ALA A 43 4.81 -11.29 -23.72
C ALA A 43 4.80 -10.08 -24.67
N CYS A 44 3.73 -9.88 -25.44
CA CYS A 44 3.57 -8.72 -26.33
C CYS A 44 3.41 -7.42 -25.54
N ALA A 45 2.74 -7.43 -24.39
CA ALA A 45 2.60 -6.25 -23.55
C ALA A 45 3.97 -5.79 -23.03
N ALA A 46 4.83 -6.74 -22.61
CA ALA A 46 6.19 -6.47 -22.16
C ALA A 46 7.15 -6.09 -23.31
N GLU A 47 7.10 -6.80 -24.43
CA GLU A 47 7.97 -6.55 -25.59
C GLU A 47 7.14 -6.58 -26.89
N PRO A 48 6.82 -5.43 -27.49
CA PRO A 48 5.92 -5.34 -28.65
C PRO A 48 6.34 -6.21 -29.85
N ARG A 49 7.64 -6.47 -30.02
CA ARG A 49 8.16 -7.33 -31.11
C ARG A 49 7.89 -8.82 -30.89
N ALA A 50 7.39 -9.24 -29.72
CA ALA A 50 6.89 -10.59 -29.52
C ALA A 50 5.71 -10.93 -30.47
N LEU A 51 5.01 -9.90 -30.98
CA LEU A 51 3.91 -10.05 -31.94
C LEU A 51 4.35 -10.72 -33.27
N ASP A 52 5.64 -10.73 -33.59
CA ASP A 52 6.19 -11.43 -34.76
C ASP A 52 6.11 -12.95 -34.65
N TYR A 53 5.97 -13.48 -33.43
CA TYR A 53 5.86 -14.92 -33.15
C TYR A 53 4.41 -15.39 -32.99
N VAL A 54 3.44 -14.48 -33.01
CA VAL A 54 2.02 -14.78 -32.88
C VAL A 54 1.46 -15.30 -34.22
N GLN A 55 0.63 -16.34 -34.15
CA GLN A 55 -0.09 -16.86 -35.31
C GLN A 55 -0.97 -15.79 -35.95
N LYS A 56 -1.03 -15.76 -37.30
CA LYS A 56 -1.70 -14.70 -38.06
C LYS A 56 -3.14 -14.43 -37.58
N ASP A 57 -3.90 -15.48 -37.31
CA ASP A 57 -5.33 -15.40 -36.97
C ASP A 57 -5.59 -14.83 -35.56
N LEU A 58 -4.58 -14.83 -34.68
CA LEU A 58 -4.65 -14.27 -33.33
C LEU A 58 -3.95 -12.91 -33.21
N LYS A 59 -3.26 -12.46 -34.27
CA LYS A 59 -2.35 -11.32 -34.21
C LYS A 59 -3.03 -10.00 -33.86
N GLU A 60 -4.20 -9.72 -34.44
CA GLU A 60 -4.93 -8.48 -34.16
C GLU A 60 -5.52 -8.48 -32.75
N ARG A 61 -6.16 -9.59 -32.35
CA ARG A 61 -6.72 -9.71 -30.99
C ARG A 61 -5.65 -9.61 -29.90
N ILE A 62 -4.50 -10.28 -30.08
CA ILE A 62 -3.37 -10.16 -29.15
C ILE A 62 -2.79 -8.74 -29.16
N ARG A 63 -2.75 -8.05 -30.31
CA ARG A 63 -2.33 -6.65 -30.37
C ARG A 63 -3.23 -5.78 -29.50
N GLU A 64 -4.54 -5.82 -29.71
CA GLU A 64 -5.52 -5.02 -28.96
C GLU A 64 -5.42 -5.27 -27.45
N GLU A 65 -5.42 -6.53 -27.02
CA GLU A 65 -5.34 -6.87 -25.59
C GLU A 65 -3.98 -6.50 -24.98
N SER A 66 -2.87 -6.71 -25.70
CA SER A 66 -1.53 -6.34 -25.22
C SER A 66 -1.35 -4.82 -25.11
N GLU A 67 -1.99 -4.05 -25.99
CA GLU A 67 -2.02 -2.59 -25.92
C GLU A 67 -2.82 -2.10 -24.72
N ALA A 68 -3.97 -2.72 -24.45
CA ALA A 68 -4.77 -2.44 -23.26
C ALA A 68 -3.98 -2.73 -21.97
N VAL A 69 -3.35 -3.91 -21.88
CA VAL A 69 -2.50 -4.28 -20.75
C VAL A 69 -1.33 -3.29 -20.58
N ARG A 70 -0.69 -2.88 -21.66
CA ARG A 70 0.41 -1.90 -21.62
C ARG A 70 -0.06 -0.51 -21.18
N SER A 71 -1.24 -0.08 -21.64
CA SER A 71 -1.84 1.18 -21.21
C SER A 71 -2.15 1.17 -19.71
N ILE A 72 -2.79 0.11 -19.22
CA ILE A 72 -3.07 -0.06 -17.79
C ILE A 72 -1.75 -0.07 -17.00
N ARG A 73 -0.72 -0.76 -17.48
CA ARG A 73 0.59 -0.77 -16.84
C ARG A 73 1.19 0.64 -16.73
N ARG A 74 1.17 1.43 -17.82
CA ARG A 74 1.63 2.82 -17.79
C ARG A 74 0.85 3.69 -16.80
N ASP A 75 -0.48 3.53 -16.74
CA ASP A 75 -1.31 4.27 -15.79
C ASP A 75 -0.99 3.88 -14.34
N LEU A 76 -0.71 2.61 -14.09
CA LEU A 76 -0.27 2.10 -12.78
C LEU A 76 1.12 2.61 -12.42
N GLU A 77 2.06 2.62 -13.36
CA GLU A 77 3.42 3.16 -13.20
C GLU A 77 3.37 4.65 -12.87
N GLN A 78 2.63 5.46 -13.64
CA GLN A 78 2.48 6.89 -13.37
C GLN A 78 1.87 7.17 -11.98
N ARG A 79 0.81 6.43 -11.62
CA ARG A 79 0.21 6.57 -10.28
C ARG A 79 1.13 6.08 -9.17
N SER A 80 1.97 5.09 -9.45
CA SER A 80 3.02 4.61 -8.54
C SER A 80 4.12 5.65 -8.36
N GLU A 81 4.56 6.31 -9.42
CA GLU A 81 5.50 7.45 -9.34
C GLU A 81 4.91 8.61 -8.55
N GLU A 82 3.62 8.95 -8.75
CA GLU A 82 2.92 9.93 -7.92
C GLU A 82 2.86 9.53 -6.44
N LEU A 83 2.82 8.22 -6.15
CA LEU A 83 2.81 7.68 -4.80
C LEU A 83 4.20 7.70 -4.16
N ASP A 84 5.24 7.39 -4.93
CA ASP A 84 6.63 7.45 -4.47
C ASP A 84 7.17 8.89 -4.40
N SER A 85 6.47 9.83 -5.04
CA SER A 85 6.77 11.26 -4.92
C SER A 85 6.68 11.73 -3.48
N GLU A 86 7.67 12.53 -3.10
CA GLU A 86 7.75 13.13 -1.77
C GLU A 86 6.53 14.00 -1.47
N CYS A 87 6.00 13.90 -0.25
CA CYS A 87 4.94 14.77 0.23
C CYS A 87 5.23 15.29 1.63
N SER A 88 5.10 16.60 1.79
CA SER A 88 5.28 17.27 3.07
C SER A 88 4.00 17.27 3.90
N PHE A 89 4.11 16.80 5.14
CA PHE A 89 3.06 16.80 6.15
C PHE A 89 3.50 17.60 7.37
N PHE A 90 2.54 18.15 8.11
CA PHE A 90 2.79 18.82 9.38
C PHE A 90 2.62 17.85 10.53
N PHE A 91 3.49 17.95 11.53
CA PHE A 91 3.46 17.14 12.74
C PHE A 91 3.55 18.06 13.94
N MET A 92 3.01 17.60 15.08
CA MET A 92 3.31 18.18 16.37
C MET A 92 4.55 17.51 16.96
N ASN A 93 5.38 18.28 17.67
CA ASN A 93 6.39 17.68 18.54
C ASN A 93 5.72 16.99 19.73
N ARG A 94 6.29 15.86 20.17
CA ARG A 94 5.85 15.08 21.34
C ARG A 94 5.54 15.95 22.55
N GLU A 95 6.51 16.76 23.00
CA GLU A 95 6.35 17.62 24.17
C GLU A 95 5.22 18.64 24.00
N SER A 96 5.08 19.19 22.79
CA SER A 96 3.98 20.11 22.48
C SER A 96 2.62 19.42 22.54
N PHE A 97 2.53 18.14 22.17
CA PHE A 97 1.29 17.35 22.25
C PHE A 97 0.94 17.00 23.70
N LEU A 98 1.92 16.57 24.50
CA LEU A 98 1.72 16.28 25.92
C LEU A 98 1.28 17.49 26.74
N ALA A 99 1.70 18.69 26.34
CA ALA A 99 1.31 19.92 27.02
C ALA A 99 -0.14 20.37 26.75
N GLN A 100 -0.84 19.75 25.80
CA GLN A 100 -2.20 20.15 25.44
C GLN A 100 -3.24 19.72 26.47
N SER A 101 -4.19 20.60 26.77
CA SER A 101 -5.34 20.31 27.62
C SER A 101 -6.59 19.90 26.83
N THR A 102 -6.64 20.21 25.53
CA THR A 102 -7.67 19.80 24.57
C THR A 102 -7.01 19.47 23.23
N TRP A 103 -7.66 18.66 22.40
CA TRP A 103 -7.08 18.30 21.10
C TRP A 103 -6.99 19.55 20.20
N PRO A 104 -5.79 20.02 19.84
CA PRO A 104 -5.62 21.33 19.20
C PRO A 104 -5.91 21.30 17.70
N LYS A 105 -6.51 22.38 17.19
CA LYS A 105 -6.79 22.56 15.76
C LYS A 105 -5.52 22.98 15.00
N PHE A 106 -5.33 22.43 13.80
CA PHE A 106 -4.19 22.74 12.93
C PHE A 106 -3.90 24.23 12.76
N GLN A 107 -4.91 25.05 12.43
CA GLN A 107 -4.67 26.47 12.17
C GLN A 107 -4.16 27.22 13.40
N ASP A 108 -4.60 26.84 14.61
CA ASP A 108 -4.16 27.45 15.85
C ASP A 108 -2.69 27.09 16.13
N LEU A 109 -2.34 25.82 15.94
CA LEU A 109 -0.96 25.34 16.05
C LEU A 109 -0.02 26.00 15.02
N LYS A 110 -0.49 26.13 13.78
CA LYS A 110 0.28 26.76 12.71
C LYS A 110 0.54 28.23 13.01
N LYS A 111 -0.46 28.96 13.51
CA LYS A 111 -0.32 30.36 13.95
C LYS A 111 0.62 30.48 15.15
N ALA A 112 0.61 29.51 16.05
CA ALA A 112 1.49 29.47 17.22
C ALA A 112 2.93 28.98 16.89
N GLY A 113 3.19 28.52 15.66
CA GLY A 113 4.51 27.99 15.29
C GLY A 113 4.83 26.64 15.92
N LEU A 114 3.81 25.86 16.28
CA LEU A 114 3.95 24.57 17.00
C LEU A 114 3.95 23.35 16.07
N LEU A 115 4.01 23.57 14.75
CA LEU A 115 4.04 22.51 13.74
C LEU A 115 5.42 22.40 13.10
N VAL A 116 5.85 21.17 12.88
CA VAL A 116 7.05 20.82 12.13
C VAL A 116 6.61 20.21 10.80
N GLU A 117 7.07 20.79 9.68
CA GLU A 117 6.86 20.20 8.36
C GLU A 117 7.93 19.12 8.11
N LYS A 118 7.48 17.92 7.75
CA LYS A 118 8.34 16.79 7.37
C LYS A 118 7.91 16.23 6.03
N SER A 119 8.88 16.01 5.17
CA SER A 119 8.68 15.33 3.91
C SER A 119 8.77 13.82 4.08
N ILE A 120 7.78 13.12 3.54
CA ILE A 120 7.65 11.66 3.58
C ILE A 120 7.75 11.13 2.16
N ARG A 121 8.59 10.11 1.98
CA ARG A 121 8.79 9.36 0.73
C ARG A 121 8.51 7.89 0.98
N LEU A 122 7.85 7.22 0.03
CA LEU A 122 7.56 5.79 0.16
C LEU A 122 8.85 4.97 0.26
N ALA A 123 9.83 5.19 -0.62
CA ALA A 123 11.14 4.52 -0.60
C ALA A 123 11.91 4.57 0.74
N ASP A 124 11.73 5.66 1.49
CA ASP A 124 12.29 5.81 2.83
C ASP A 124 11.44 5.06 3.88
N GLY A 125 10.11 5.18 3.75
CA GLY A 125 9.15 4.58 4.66
C GLY A 125 9.17 3.07 4.67
N VAL A 126 9.31 2.44 3.50
CA VAL A 126 9.37 0.97 3.37
C VAL A 126 10.60 0.36 4.05
N ARG A 127 11.62 1.17 4.37
CA ARG A 127 12.81 0.78 5.15
C ARG A 127 12.69 1.06 6.65
N GLY A 128 11.55 1.56 7.10
CA GLY A 128 11.33 1.89 8.50
C GLY A 128 12.01 3.19 8.97
N LYS A 129 12.41 4.08 8.04
CA LYS A 129 13.06 5.37 8.39
C LYS A 129 12.25 6.21 9.37
N TYR A 130 10.93 6.15 9.29
CA TYR A 130 10.02 6.99 10.07
C TYR A 130 9.31 6.23 11.21
N SER A 131 9.22 4.90 11.14
CA SER A 131 8.36 4.14 12.06
C SER A 131 8.85 4.13 13.50
N LYS A 132 10.14 4.39 13.74
CA LYS A 132 10.70 4.39 15.09
C LYS A 132 10.39 5.65 15.90
N ASN A 133 10.33 6.83 15.26
CA ASN A 133 10.20 8.11 15.96
C ASN A 133 9.04 8.99 15.48
N MET A 134 8.31 8.56 14.45
CA MET A 134 7.11 9.25 13.98
C MET A 134 5.89 8.34 14.15
N MET A 135 4.78 8.95 14.58
CA MET A 135 3.52 8.27 14.80
C MET A 135 2.39 8.99 14.08
N SER A 136 1.44 8.21 13.55
CA SER A 136 0.17 8.68 13.00
C SER A 136 -1.00 8.11 13.81
N ILE A 137 -2.03 8.91 14.01
CA ILE A 137 -3.22 8.52 14.76
C ILE A 137 -4.34 8.20 13.77
N SER A 138 -4.95 7.04 13.91
CA SER A 138 -6.20 6.68 13.23
C SER A 138 -7.32 6.65 14.26
N HIS A 139 -8.40 7.38 13.99
CA HIS A 139 -9.49 7.55 14.96
C HIS A 139 -10.81 7.98 14.32
N CYS A 140 -11.87 7.92 15.12
CA CYS A 140 -13.17 8.49 14.77
C CYS A 140 -13.30 9.89 15.36
N TRP A 141 -13.67 10.85 14.51
CA TRP A 141 -14.27 12.08 15.02
C TRP A 141 -15.59 11.77 15.73
N GLU A 142 -15.70 12.14 17.00
CA GLU A 142 -16.91 11.92 17.84
C GLU A 142 -18.06 12.83 17.43
N THR A 143 -17.75 14.01 16.88
CA THR A 143 -18.75 14.94 16.33
C THR A 143 -18.26 15.50 15.00
N SER A 144 -19.17 16.07 14.19
CA SER A 144 -18.79 16.71 12.92
C SER A 144 -17.96 17.99 13.09
N ALA A 145 -18.02 18.63 14.27
CA ALA A 145 -17.34 19.90 14.53
C ALA A 145 -16.00 19.71 15.26
N PHE A 146 -15.89 18.71 16.11
CA PHE A 146 -14.74 18.50 16.97
C PHE A 146 -14.49 16.99 17.20
N PRO A 147 -13.23 16.52 17.04
CA PRO A 147 -12.95 15.09 17.12
C PRO A 147 -13.08 14.48 18.52
N ASP A 148 -12.77 15.22 19.58
CA ASP A 148 -12.60 14.65 20.93
C ASP A 148 -13.18 15.58 22.04
N PRO A 149 -14.50 15.82 22.07
CA PRO A 149 -15.16 16.70 23.04
C PRO A 149 -14.97 16.28 24.50
N THR A 150 -14.63 15.02 24.76
CA THR A 150 -14.46 14.48 26.12
C THR A 150 -13.00 14.42 26.56
N ASN A 151 -12.05 14.77 25.69
CA ASN A 151 -10.60 14.57 25.88
C ASN A 151 -10.21 13.10 26.12
N THR A 152 -11.08 12.14 25.79
CA THR A 152 -10.80 10.72 26.01
C THR A 152 -9.70 10.27 25.07
N GLN A 153 -9.75 10.71 23.82
CA GLN A 153 -8.77 10.34 22.81
C GLN A 153 -7.41 10.99 23.07
N LEU A 154 -7.40 12.27 23.42
CA LEU A 154 -6.20 13.02 23.80
C LEU A 154 -5.46 12.33 24.94
N LYS A 155 -6.18 11.98 26.03
CA LYS A 155 -5.59 11.30 27.18
C LYS A 155 -5.02 9.93 26.83
N ALA A 156 -5.70 9.17 25.98
CA ALA A 156 -5.21 7.88 25.50
C ALA A 156 -3.89 8.02 24.73
N VAL A 157 -3.79 9.01 23.82
CA VAL A 157 -2.55 9.29 23.08
C VAL A 157 -1.46 9.82 24.00
N GLN A 158 -1.77 10.69 24.96
CA GLN A 158 -0.79 11.19 25.93
C GLN A 158 -0.22 10.06 26.79
N GLN A 159 -1.06 9.12 27.24
CA GLN A 159 -0.60 7.93 27.97
C GLN A 159 0.32 7.08 27.09
N TYR A 160 -0.09 6.77 25.86
CA TYR A 160 0.76 6.04 24.92
C TYR A 160 2.12 6.73 24.71
N LEU A 161 2.14 8.04 24.49
CA LEU A 161 3.38 8.80 24.33
C LEU A 161 4.29 8.73 25.57
N ASN A 162 3.73 8.67 26.78
CA ASN A 162 4.51 8.51 28.01
C ASN A 162 5.19 7.14 28.08
N ASP A 163 4.52 6.10 27.58
CA ASP A 163 5.06 4.74 27.52
C ASP A 163 6.04 4.54 26.34
N HIS A 164 6.03 5.46 25.37
CA HIS A 164 6.82 5.43 24.14
C HIS A 164 7.67 6.71 23.95
N PRO A 165 8.73 6.93 24.75
CA PRO A 165 9.58 8.11 24.68
C PRO A 165 10.38 8.25 23.36
N GLU A 166 10.50 7.16 22.59
CA GLU A 166 11.12 7.16 21.26
C GLU A 166 10.33 7.94 20.20
N ILE A 167 9.03 8.17 20.42
CA ILE A 167 8.18 8.90 19.47
C ILE A 167 8.37 10.40 19.63
N GLU A 168 8.98 11.04 18.64
CA GLU A 168 9.29 12.48 18.64
C GLU A 168 8.21 13.32 17.96
N LEU A 169 7.54 12.77 16.95
CA LEU A 169 6.59 13.49 16.09
C LEU A 169 5.24 12.79 16.01
N VAL A 170 4.19 13.57 16.20
CA VAL A 170 2.80 13.10 16.27
C VAL A 170 2.00 13.71 15.12
N TRP A 171 1.38 12.85 14.33
CA TRP A 171 0.41 13.22 13.30
C TRP A 171 -0.99 12.80 13.71
N GLY A 172 -1.92 13.74 13.67
CA GLY A 172 -3.35 13.52 13.80
C GLY A 172 -4.07 14.51 12.92
N ASP A 173 -5.03 14.05 12.12
CA ASP A 173 -5.65 14.81 11.03
C ASP A 173 -6.10 16.22 11.44
N TYR A 174 -6.76 16.35 12.60
CA TYR A 174 -7.29 17.62 13.13
C TYR A 174 -6.19 18.63 13.46
N SER A 175 -5.07 18.15 13.98
CA SER A 175 -3.91 18.96 14.38
C SER A 175 -2.89 19.16 13.26
N SER A 176 -2.96 18.31 12.22
CA SER A 176 -1.90 18.16 11.22
C SER A 176 -2.34 18.55 9.81
N MET A 177 -3.63 18.75 9.58
CA MET A 177 -4.19 19.18 8.31
C MET A 177 -5.15 20.36 8.48
N PRO A 178 -5.29 21.26 7.50
CA PRO A 178 -6.24 22.36 7.60
C PRO A 178 -7.70 21.92 7.81
N GLN A 179 -8.41 22.55 8.74
CA GLN A 179 -9.77 22.15 9.18
C GLN A 179 -10.84 23.24 9.01
N GLY A 180 -12.07 22.87 8.66
CA GLY A 180 -13.22 23.79 8.61
C GLY A 180 -13.00 24.98 7.66
N ASP A 181 -13.08 26.20 8.19
CA ASP A 181 -12.85 27.45 7.44
C ASP A 181 -11.41 27.57 6.94
N ARG A 182 -11.20 27.16 5.68
CA ARG A 182 -9.90 27.10 5.01
C ARG A 182 -9.70 28.32 4.11
N THR A 183 -8.57 29.01 4.28
CA THR A 183 -8.08 29.99 3.31
C THR A 183 -7.74 29.32 1.96
N PRO A 184 -7.54 30.06 0.87
CA PRO A 184 -7.09 29.48 -0.40
C PRO A 184 -5.78 28.68 -0.26
N ARG A 185 -4.85 29.13 0.59
CA ARG A 185 -3.60 28.42 0.88
C ARG A 185 -3.86 27.11 1.62
N ASP A 186 -4.74 27.13 2.62
CA ASP A 186 -5.15 25.93 3.36
C ASP A 186 -5.79 24.90 2.44
N LYS A 187 -6.60 25.33 1.46
CA LYS A 187 -7.19 24.42 0.47
C LYS A 187 -6.13 23.75 -0.40
N LEU A 188 -5.09 24.50 -0.80
CA LEU A 188 -3.97 23.95 -1.56
C LEU A 188 -3.16 22.94 -0.74
N GLU A 189 -2.85 23.27 0.52
CA GLU A 189 -2.16 22.37 1.44
C GLU A 189 -2.97 21.09 1.70
N PHE A 190 -4.27 21.22 1.97
CA PHE A 190 -5.17 20.08 2.14
C PHE A 190 -5.21 19.20 0.90
N LYS A 191 -5.33 19.80 -0.31
CA LYS A 191 -5.36 19.08 -1.59
C LYS A 191 -4.01 18.40 -1.90
N ARG A 192 -2.89 18.95 -1.44
CA ARG A 192 -1.56 18.34 -1.56
C ARG A 192 -1.43 17.08 -0.70
N MET A 193 -1.96 17.14 0.53
CA MET A 193 -1.76 16.13 1.57
C MET A 193 -2.76 14.97 1.47
N LEU A 194 -4.06 15.25 1.29
CA LEU A 194 -5.13 14.25 1.34
C LEU A 194 -4.88 13.05 0.40
N PRO A 195 -4.45 13.23 -0.86
CA PRO A 195 -4.16 12.12 -1.74
C PRO A 195 -2.95 11.28 -1.32
N ARG A 196 -2.18 11.67 -0.30
CA ARG A 196 -0.94 10.98 0.07
C ARG A 196 -0.92 10.52 1.53
N ILE A 197 -2.03 10.63 2.24
CA ILE A 197 -2.18 10.18 3.63
C ILE A 197 -1.80 8.69 3.80
N ASN A 198 -2.02 7.86 2.77
CA ASN A 198 -1.61 6.45 2.79
C ASN A 198 -0.09 6.25 3.07
N LEU A 199 0.75 7.23 2.72
CA LEU A 199 2.18 7.19 3.01
C LEU A 199 2.45 7.19 4.52
N LEU A 200 1.67 7.94 5.29
CA LEU A 200 1.81 8.03 6.73
C LEU A 200 1.55 6.67 7.37
N TYR A 201 0.40 6.08 7.09
CA TYR A 201 -0.02 4.80 7.69
C TYR A 201 0.83 3.60 7.23
N LEU A 202 1.46 3.68 6.06
CA LEU A 202 2.43 2.66 5.62
C LEU A 202 3.84 2.85 6.18
N SER A 203 4.20 4.05 6.65
CA SER A 203 5.60 4.39 6.92
C SER A 203 5.90 4.76 8.37
N THR A 204 4.91 5.21 9.14
CA THR A 204 5.07 5.59 10.55
C THR A 204 4.57 4.48 11.48
N SER A 205 4.82 4.59 12.78
CA SER A 205 4.01 3.83 13.74
C SER A 205 2.57 4.36 13.73
N VAL A 206 1.58 3.52 14.03
CA VAL A 206 0.17 3.89 13.96
C VAL A 206 -0.56 3.52 15.25
N VAL A 207 -1.13 4.53 15.92
CA VAL A 207 -2.02 4.31 17.05
C VAL A 207 -3.47 4.38 16.56
N GLN A 208 -4.22 3.31 16.81
CA GLN A 208 -5.62 3.15 16.43
C GLN A 208 -6.48 3.34 17.67
N LEU A 209 -7.19 4.47 17.73
CA LEU A 209 -8.14 4.76 18.81
C LEU A 209 -9.51 4.21 18.41
N VAL A 210 -9.81 3.02 18.92
CA VAL A 210 -10.95 2.22 18.47
C VAL A 210 -12.14 2.46 19.38
N ASP A 211 -13.20 3.05 18.84
CA ASP A 211 -14.55 3.02 19.42
C ASP A 211 -15.43 1.97 18.72
N ILE A 212 -16.66 1.75 19.20
CA ILE A 212 -17.59 0.76 18.64
C ILE A 212 -17.98 1.02 17.17
N THR A 213 -17.84 2.26 16.69
CA THR A 213 -18.17 2.65 15.32
C THR A 213 -16.97 2.56 14.38
N TYR A 214 -15.76 2.56 14.93
CA TYR A 214 -14.49 2.55 14.19
C TYR A 214 -14.44 1.45 13.13
N PRO A 215 -14.81 0.18 13.38
CA PRO A 215 -14.74 -0.87 12.37
C PRO A 215 -15.78 -0.74 11.25
N SER A 216 -16.67 0.25 11.28
CA SER A 216 -17.72 0.45 10.25
C SER A 216 -17.39 1.54 9.24
N ARG A 217 -16.41 2.42 9.52
CA ARG A 217 -16.10 3.58 8.67
C ARG A 217 -15.01 3.26 7.66
N PHE A 218 -15.04 3.94 6.51
CA PHE A 218 -14.08 3.71 5.43
C PHE A 218 -12.64 4.06 5.84
N TRP A 219 -12.41 5.28 6.31
CA TRP A 219 -11.06 5.79 6.60
C TRP A 219 -10.36 4.96 7.68
N THR A 220 -11.02 4.73 8.81
CA THR A 220 -10.50 3.91 9.91
C THR A 220 -10.14 2.49 9.47
N GLN A 221 -10.98 1.86 8.64
CA GLN A 221 -10.68 0.53 8.09
C GLN A 221 -9.54 0.56 7.07
N PHE A 222 -9.48 1.57 6.21
CA PHE A 222 -8.40 1.73 5.23
C PHE A 222 -7.05 1.96 5.90
N GLU A 223 -7.01 2.87 6.87
CA GLU A 223 -5.85 3.17 7.71
C GLU A 223 -5.43 1.96 8.53
N SER A 224 -6.40 1.19 9.06
CA SER A 224 -6.11 -0.06 9.75
C SER A 224 -5.49 -1.13 8.85
N TRP A 225 -6.01 -1.28 7.63
CA TRP A 225 -5.39 -2.19 6.67
C TRP A 225 -3.94 -1.80 6.40
N LEU A 226 -3.67 -0.53 6.07
CA LEU A 226 -2.31 -0.03 5.80
C LEU A 226 -1.36 -0.23 6.99
N ALA A 227 -1.80 0.11 8.19
CA ALA A 227 -1.02 -0.03 9.42
C ALA A 227 -0.66 -1.50 9.73
N MET A 228 -1.55 -2.44 9.35
CA MET A 228 -1.36 -3.88 9.53
C MET A 228 -0.69 -4.56 8.34
N GLN A 229 -0.21 -3.79 7.35
CA GLN A 229 0.66 -4.30 6.29
C GLN A 229 2.14 -4.02 6.59
N ARG A 230 2.97 -5.00 6.22
CA ARG A 230 4.43 -4.88 6.15
C ARG A 230 4.85 -4.67 4.70
N CYS A 231 5.71 -3.69 4.47
CA CYS A 231 6.35 -3.47 3.19
C CYS A 231 7.51 -4.45 3.02
N THR A 232 7.57 -5.15 1.90
CA THR A 232 8.66 -6.10 1.58
C THR A 232 9.13 -5.89 0.14
N PRO A 233 10.32 -6.39 -0.25
CA PRO A 233 10.76 -6.36 -1.65
C PRO A 233 9.79 -7.04 -2.64
N ASN A 234 8.91 -7.91 -2.13
CA ASN A 234 7.90 -8.61 -2.92
C ASN A 234 6.49 -7.98 -2.81
N GLY A 235 6.38 -6.79 -2.21
CA GLY A 235 5.12 -6.05 -2.03
C GLY A 235 4.60 -6.05 -0.60
N LEU A 236 3.31 -5.75 -0.44
CA LEU A 236 2.62 -5.68 0.85
C LEU A 236 2.28 -7.08 1.34
N ARG A 237 2.63 -7.37 2.60
CA ARG A 237 2.29 -8.63 3.28
C ARG A 237 1.61 -8.33 4.60
N GLY A 238 0.68 -9.19 5.00
CA GLY A 238 0.06 -9.08 6.31
C GLY A 238 1.11 -9.13 7.43
N ALA A 239 0.93 -8.34 8.48
CA ALA A 239 1.83 -8.28 9.62
C ALA A 239 1.62 -9.42 10.65
N LYS A 240 0.69 -10.36 10.38
CA LYS A 240 0.49 -11.54 11.23
C LYS A 240 1.81 -12.34 11.26
N ASP A 241 2.29 -12.64 12.47
CA ASP A 241 3.53 -13.38 12.73
C ASP A 241 4.84 -12.60 12.46
N ALA A 242 4.74 -11.29 12.21
CA ALA A 242 5.90 -10.40 12.12
C ALA A 242 6.35 -9.97 13.53
N GLY A 243 7.67 -10.03 13.80
CA GLY A 243 8.25 -9.54 15.05
C GLY A 243 8.29 -8.01 15.17
N ASP A 244 7.94 -7.30 14.09
CA ASP A 244 8.09 -5.86 13.90
C ASP A 244 6.76 -5.19 13.49
N VAL A 245 5.69 -5.42 14.26
CA VAL A 245 4.41 -4.72 14.04
C VAL A 245 4.54 -3.22 14.32
N ARG A 246 3.95 -2.39 13.44
CA ARG A 246 4.00 -0.91 13.53
C ARG A 246 2.72 -0.28 14.06
N TYR A 247 1.81 -1.05 14.65
CA TYR A 247 0.52 -0.53 15.09
C TYR A 247 0.21 -0.92 16.54
N GLN A 248 -0.53 -0.05 17.22
CA GLN A 248 -1.10 -0.29 18.53
C GLN A 248 -2.60 -0.01 18.48
N ILE A 249 -3.42 -0.93 18.97
CA ILE A 249 -4.84 -0.71 19.20
C ILE A 249 -5.03 -0.23 20.64
N ILE A 250 -5.77 0.86 20.80
CA ILE A 250 -6.24 1.37 22.09
C ILE A 250 -7.75 1.49 21.98
N CYS A 251 -8.48 0.57 22.62
CA CYS A 251 -9.92 0.66 22.70
C CYS A 251 -10.31 1.78 23.68
N ILE A 252 -11.21 2.65 23.23
CA ILE A 252 -11.69 3.81 23.97
C ILE A 252 -13.21 3.77 24.09
N HIS A 253 -13.74 4.62 24.98
CA HIS A 253 -15.18 4.68 25.26
C HIS A 253 -15.73 3.32 25.69
N SER A 254 -16.63 2.73 24.90
CA SER A 254 -17.28 1.44 25.17
C SER A 254 -16.75 0.30 24.31
N ALA A 255 -15.65 0.49 23.58
CA ALA A 255 -15.03 -0.59 22.81
C ALA A 255 -14.19 -1.50 23.71
N GLU A 256 -14.14 -2.77 23.35
CA GLU A 256 -13.41 -3.81 24.07
C GLU A 256 -12.33 -4.42 23.15
N ASP A 257 -11.16 -4.72 23.69
CA ASP A 257 -10.04 -5.22 22.87
C ASP A 257 -10.27 -6.65 22.36
N ASP A 258 -10.97 -7.47 23.14
CA ASP A 258 -11.34 -8.84 22.78
C ASP A 258 -12.52 -8.90 21.80
N TYR A 259 -13.20 -7.78 21.56
CA TYR A 259 -14.29 -7.66 20.59
C TYR A 259 -13.94 -6.75 19.40
N GLU A 260 -14.01 -5.42 19.51
CA GLU A 260 -13.68 -4.51 18.40
C GLU A 260 -12.22 -4.65 17.97
N GLY A 261 -11.29 -4.70 18.94
CA GLY A 261 -9.86 -4.84 18.66
C GLY A 261 -9.56 -6.16 17.95
N ALA A 262 -10.09 -7.27 18.47
CA ALA A 262 -9.95 -8.60 17.90
C ALA A 262 -10.57 -8.69 16.50
N LYS A 263 -11.72 -8.04 16.27
CA LYS A 263 -12.36 -7.95 14.96
C LYS A 263 -11.45 -7.26 13.95
N LEU A 264 -10.87 -6.10 14.28
CA LEU A 264 -9.93 -5.41 13.39
C LEU A 264 -8.72 -6.27 13.07
N ARG A 265 -8.11 -6.90 14.08
CA ARG A 265 -6.97 -7.80 13.89
C ARG A 265 -7.31 -8.95 12.95
N LYS A 266 -8.43 -9.64 13.21
CA LYS A 266 -8.92 -10.76 12.40
C LYS A 266 -9.21 -10.35 10.96
N THR A 267 -9.74 -9.15 10.74
CA THR A 267 -10.08 -8.66 9.40
C THR A 267 -8.83 -8.24 8.63
N TRP A 268 -7.88 -7.53 9.25
CA TRP A 268 -6.86 -6.78 8.52
C TRP A 268 -5.44 -7.34 8.58
N GLN A 269 -5.06 -8.10 9.63
CA GLN A 269 -3.68 -8.57 9.82
C GLN A 269 -3.16 -9.47 8.69
N THR A 270 -4.05 -10.19 7.99
CA THR A 270 -3.71 -11.08 6.86
C THR A 270 -4.41 -10.68 5.57
N ALA A 271 -5.06 -9.52 5.55
CA ALA A 271 -5.83 -9.08 4.39
C ALA A 271 -4.92 -8.72 3.22
N THR A 272 -5.13 -9.37 2.08
CA THR A 272 -4.54 -8.95 0.81
C THR A 272 -5.14 -7.63 0.34
N ALA A 273 -4.44 -6.94 -0.55
CA ALA A 273 -4.98 -5.74 -1.21
C ALA A 273 -6.34 -5.99 -1.88
N ASP A 274 -6.54 -7.18 -2.45
CA ASP A 274 -7.81 -7.52 -3.12
C ASP A 274 -8.96 -7.73 -2.16
N PHE A 275 -8.69 -8.42 -1.04
CA PHE A 275 -9.66 -8.53 0.03
C PHE A 275 -10.01 -7.14 0.59
N ALA A 276 -9.01 -6.31 0.84
CA ALA A 276 -9.22 -4.95 1.33
C ALA A 276 -10.02 -4.09 0.36
N TYR A 277 -9.71 -4.13 -0.93
CA TYR A 277 -10.48 -3.44 -1.97
C TYR A 277 -11.94 -3.90 -1.97
N LYS A 278 -12.19 -5.22 -1.93
CA LYS A 278 -13.54 -5.79 -1.91
C LYS A 278 -14.34 -5.31 -0.69
N VAL A 279 -13.78 -5.43 0.51
CA VAL A 279 -14.43 -5.02 1.76
C VAL A 279 -14.68 -3.52 1.78
N LEU A 280 -13.66 -2.71 1.49
CA LEU A 280 -13.77 -1.25 1.56
C LEU A 280 -14.68 -0.67 0.46
N LYS A 281 -14.86 -1.37 -0.67
CA LYS A 281 -15.82 -1.00 -1.72
C LYS A 281 -17.27 -1.14 -1.27
N ALA A 282 -17.57 -2.09 -0.38
CA ALA A 282 -18.94 -2.45 0.00
C ALA A 282 -19.79 -1.26 0.47
N GLU A 283 -21.10 -1.33 0.23
CA GLU A 283 -22.06 -0.24 0.48
C GLU A 283 -22.31 0.00 1.97
N ASP A 284 -22.15 -1.03 2.81
CA ASP A 284 -22.31 -0.98 4.25
C ASP A 284 -21.13 -0.30 4.98
N VAL A 285 -20.01 -0.08 4.28
CA VAL A 285 -18.88 0.71 4.79
C VAL A 285 -19.25 2.19 4.77
N ARG A 286 -19.43 2.75 5.98
CA ARG A 286 -19.86 4.13 6.19
C ARG A 286 -18.81 5.12 5.70
N VAL A 287 -19.26 6.12 4.93
CA VAL A 287 -18.44 7.23 4.46
C VAL A 287 -19.01 8.55 4.95
N THR A 288 -18.12 9.44 5.39
CA THR A 288 -18.47 10.85 5.64
C THR A 288 -18.39 11.66 4.35
N ASN A 289 -17.51 11.27 3.42
CA ASN A 289 -17.35 11.88 2.11
C ASN A 289 -17.12 10.78 1.06
N LEU A 290 -18.04 10.67 0.09
CA LEU A 290 -17.98 9.65 -0.95
C LEU A 290 -16.81 9.87 -1.93
N SER A 291 -16.46 11.13 -2.22
CA SER A 291 -15.35 11.46 -3.13
C SER A 291 -14.00 10.99 -2.59
N ASP A 292 -13.81 11.02 -1.28
CA ASP A 292 -12.59 10.51 -0.63
C ASP A 292 -12.47 9.00 -0.86
N LYS A 293 -13.54 8.24 -0.63
CA LYS A 293 -13.57 6.79 -0.92
C LYS A 293 -13.26 6.51 -2.39
N GLN A 294 -13.87 7.25 -3.32
CA GLN A 294 -13.62 7.09 -4.75
C GLN A 294 -12.17 7.41 -5.14
N ALA A 295 -11.53 8.39 -4.48
CA ALA A 295 -10.15 8.77 -4.75
C ALA A 295 -9.11 7.82 -4.12
N GLN A 296 -9.40 7.25 -2.95
CA GLN A 296 -8.44 6.40 -2.22
C GLN A 296 -8.55 4.92 -2.60
N LEU A 297 -9.76 4.41 -2.87
CA LEU A 297 -9.98 2.99 -3.13
C LEU A 297 -9.14 2.42 -4.29
N PRO A 298 -8.96 3.11 -5.44
CA PRO A 298 -8.10 2.62 -6.51
C PRO A 298 -6.63 2.44 -6.09
N LYS A 299 -6.15 3.18 -5.08
CA LYS A 299 -4.75 3.11 -4.65
C LYS A 299 -4.41 1.78 -3.99
N ILE A 300 -5.37 1.11 -3.37
CA ILE A 300 -5.17 -0.24 -2.81
C ILE A 300 -4.55 -1.18 -3.85
N LYS A 301 -4.97 -1.07 -5.11
CA LYS A 301 -4.48 -1.91 -6.21
C LYS A 301 -3.07 -1.56 -6.69
N ILE A 302 -2.58 -0.35 -6.42
CA ILE A 302 -1.28 0.12 -6.92
C ILE A 302 -0.21 0.08 -5.82
N LEU A 303 -0.62 0.11 -4.54
CA LEU A 303 0.30 0.19 -3.40
C LEU A 303 1.27 -0.99 -3.35
N ASP A 304 0.83 -2.20 -3.72
CA ASP A 304 1.70 -3.39 -3.75
C ASP A 304 2.85 -3.20 -4.75
N THR A 305 2.53 -2.77 -5.98
CA THR A 305 3.52 -2.46 -7.02
C THR A 305 4.41 -1.29 -6.60
N ALA A 306 3.84 -0.22 -6.04
CA ALA A 306 4.60 0.94 -5.61
C ALA A 306 5.63 0.60 -4.52
N VAL A 307 5.28 -0.30 -3.59
CA VAL A 307 6.22 -0.80 -2.60
C VAL A 307 7.35 -1.60 -3.26
N ILE A 308 7.05 -2.49 -4.20
CA ILE A 308 8.07 -3.27 -4.93
C ILE A 308 9.06 -2.33 -5.65
N GLU A 309 8.55 -1.34 -6.38
CA GLU A 309 9.39 -0.38 -7.10
C GLU A 309 10.24 0.48 -6.16
N ALA A 310 9.67 0.91 -5.03
CA ALA A 310 10.38 1.68 -4.01
C ALA A 310 11.59 0.91 -3.42
N PHE A 311 11.52 -0.42 -3.33
CA PHE A 311 12.65 -1.27 -2.93
C PHE A 311 13.72 -1.41 -4.02
N LYS A 312 13.37 -1.37 -5.32
CA LYS A 312 14.31 -1.51 -6.44
C LYS A 312 15.16 -0.27 -6.68
N GLN A 313 14.55 0.93 -6.64
CA GLN A 313 15.25 2.19 -6.93
C GLN A 313 16.41 2.51 -5.98
N THR A 314 16.47 1.78 -4.87
CA THR A 314 17.36 2.02 -3.76
C THR A 314 18.46 0.95 -3.65
N SER A 315 18.42 -0.09 -4.49
CA SER A 315 19.57 -0.95 -4.79
C SER A 315 20.55 -0.35 -5.82
N GLU A 316 20.23 0.80 -6.41
CA GLU A 316 21.08 1.48 -7.42
C GLU A 316 21.90 2.67 -6.86
N LEU A 317 21.85 2.95 -5.55
CA LEU A 317 22.69 3.97 -4.92
C LEU A 317 23.95 3.31 -4.32
N PRO A 318 25.17 3.85 -4.57
CA PRO A 318 26.40 3.29 -4.01
C PRO A 318 26.40 3.43 -2.48
N ASP A 319 26.66 2.32 -1.80
CA ASP A 319 26.76 2.23 -0.35
C ASP A 319 27.93 3.09 0.19
N PRO A 320 27.76 3.93 1.22
CA PRO A 320 28.87 4.57 1.90
C PRO A 320 29.57 3.56 2.83
N GLN A 321 30.54 2.83 2.25
CA GLN A 321 31.64 2.11 2.91
C GLN A 321 31.31 1.39 4.25
N GLU A 322 31.11 0.07 4.19
CA GLU A 322 31.43 -0.82 5.31
C GLU A 322 32.68 -1.67 5.00
N PRO A 323 33.57 -1.90 6.00
CA PRO A 323 34.82 -2.65 5.83
C PRO A 323 34.64 -4.18 5.95
N ASP A 324 35.63 -4.86 5.37
CA ASP A 324 35.75 -6.29 5.03
C ASP A 324 35.53 -7.38 6.11
N GLN A 325 34.88 -8.47 5.63
CA GLN A 325 35.13 -9.93 5.81
C GLN A 325 34.87 -10.58 7.21
N GLU A 326 34.25 -11.79 7.29
CA GLU A 326 34.77 -13.09 6.83
C GLU A 326 33.70 -14.09 6.34
N VAL A 327 34.18 -15.05 5.53
CA VAL A 327 33.47 -16.10 4.80
C VAL A 327 33.50 -17.42 5.59
N GLU A 328 32.37 -18.13 5.68
CA GLU A 328 32.36 -19.59 5.90
C GLU A 328 31.35 -20.28 4.96
N GLU A 329 31.80 -21.37 4.35
CA GLU A 329 31.12 -22.14 3.29
C GLU A 329 30.35 -23.39 3.81
N MET A 330 29.18 -23.63 3.18
CA MET A 330 28.53 -24.93 2.81
C MET A 330 27.94 -25.86 3.91
N PRO A 331 26.95 -26.76 3.63
CA PRO A 331 26.59 -27.38 2.34
C PRO A 331 25.06 -27.51 2.03
N ALA A 332 24.77 -28.31 1.00
CA ALA A 332 23.58 -28.36 0.15
C ALA A 332 22.40 -29.27 0.60
N GLU A 333 21.28 -29.06 -0.11
CA GLU A 333 20.11 -29.93 -0.38
C GLU A 333 19.06 -30.20 0.72
N ALA A 334 17.82 -29.70 0.48
CA ALA A 334 16.57 -30.36 0.89
C ALA A 334 15.38 -29.92 0.01
N GLU A 335 14.91 -30.88 -0.79
CA GLU A 335 13.56 -31.17 -1.30
C GLU A 335 12.45 -30.10 -1.26
N LEU A 336 11.99 -29.72 -2.46
CA LEU A 336 10.72 -29.02 -2.71
C LEU A 336 9.59 -30.02 -2.96
N THR A 337 8.74 -30.23 -1.96
CA THR A 337 7.39 -30.78 -2.16
C THR A 337 6.38 -29.90 -1.47
N GLY A 338 5.41 -29.36 -2.21
CA GLY A 338 4.31 -28.59 -1.63
C GLY A 338 3.63 -27.67 -2.62
N ASN A 339 2.54 -28.17 -3.19
CA ASN A 339 1.62 -27.52 -4.11
C ASN A 339 1.26 -26.07 -3.68
N GLN A 340 1.82 -25.07 -4.37
CA GLN A 340 1.38 -23.67 -4.30
C GLN A 340 0.57 -23.36 -5.55
N THR A 341 -0.74 -23.21 -5.39
CA THR A 341 -1.60 -22.57 -6.39
C THR A 341 -1.04 -21.17 -6.64
N THR A 342 -0.73 -20.91 -7.91
CA THR A 342 0.11 -19.78 -8.32
C THR A 342 -0.70 -18.49 -8.33
N GLY A 343 -0.06 -17.34 -8.12
CA GLY A 343 -0.71 -16.01 -8.24
C GLY A 343 -1.40 -15.78 -9.60
N LEU A 344 -1.13 -16.62 -10.59
CA LEU A 344 -1.75 -16.66 -11.90
C LEU A 344 -3.22 -17.13 -11.86
N GLU A 345 -3.58 -18.08 -11.00
CA GLU A 345 -4.98 -18.52 -10.83
C GLU A 345 -5.83 -17.43 -10.17
N GLN A 346 -5.25 -16.67 -9.24
CA GLN A 346 -5.89 -15.53 -8.61
C GLN A 346 -6.10 -14.36 -9.59
N LEU A 347 -5.17 -14.16 -10.53
CA LEU A 347 -5.32 -13.19 -11.61
C LEU A 347 -6.40 -13.60 -12.62
N LYS A 348 -6.53 -14.89 -12.94
CA LYS A 348 -7.56 -15.43 -13.86
C LYS A 348 -8.98 -15.19 -13.34
N GLU A 349 -9.25 -15.53 -12.08
CA GLU A 349 -10.57 -15.30 -11.47
C GLU A 349 -10.95 -13.81 -11.45
N LYS A 350 -9.95 -12.93 -11.34
CA LYS A 350 -10.12 -11.49 -11.25
C LYS A 350 -10.39 -10.84 -12.62
N VAL A 351 -9.82 -11.39 -13.69
CA VAL A 351 -10.09 -10.96 -15.07
C VAL A 351 -11.50 -11.41 -15.49
N GLU A 352 -11.86 -12.68 -15.26
CA GLU A 352 -13.21 -13.19 -15.58
C GLU A 352 -14.32 -12.43 -14.83
N SER A 353 -14.06 -12.02 -13.58
CA SER A 353 -15.00 -11.19 -12.81
C SER A 353 -15.18 -9.80 -13.41
N LEU A 354 -14.11 -9.18 -13.93
CA LEU A 354 -14.17 -7.84 -14.51
C LEU A 354 -14.83 -7.83 -15.88
N GLU A 355 -14.68 -8.91 -16.66
CA GLU A 355 -15.35 -9.09 -17.94
C GLU A 355 -16.87 -9.24 -17.79
N LYS A 356 -17.31 -10.05 -16.82
CA LYS A 356 -18.74 -10.22 -16.50
C LYS A 356 -19.39 -8.92 -15.98
N ASP A 357 -18.66 -8.14 -15.20
CA ASP A 357 -19.13 -6.84 -14.72
C ASP A 357 -19.20 -5.80 -15.85
N ALA A 358 -18.28 -5.84 -16.81
CA ALA A 358 -18.28 -4.97 -17.98
C ALA A 358 -19.40 -5.29 -18.97
N GLU A 359 -19.80 -6.56 -19.10
CA GLU A 359 -20.97 -6.97 -19.90
C GLU A 359 -22.28 -6.53 -19.26
N ARG A 360 -22.42 -6.66 -17.92
CA ARG A 360 -23.61 -6.20 -17.18
C ARG A 360 -23.81 -4.69 -17.18
N MET A 361 -22.78 -3.90 -17.45
CA MET A 361 -22.87 -2.44 -17.55
C MET A 361 -23.22 -1.95 -18.98
N LYS A 362 -23.29 -2.86 -19.95
CA LYS A 362 -23.68 -2.57 -21.34
C LYS A 362 -25.15 -2.92 -21.65
N GLU A 363 -25.83 -3.62 -20.75
CA GLU A 363 -27.29 -3.83 -20.70
C GLU A 363 -27.94 -2.83 -19.74
#